data_AF-A0A3D5F5Q9-F1
#
_entry.id   AF-A0A3D5F5Q9-F1
#
_cell.length_a   1.000
_cell.length_b   1.000
_cell.length_c   1.000
_cell.angle_alpha   90.00
_cell.angle_beta   90.00
_cell.angle_gamma   90.00
#
_symmetry.space_group_name_H-M   'P 1'
#
loop_
_entity.id
_entity.type
_entity.pdbx_description
1 polymer ?
#
loop_
_entity_poly.entity_id
_entity_poly.type
_entity_poly.pdbx_seq_one_letter_code
_entity_poly.pdbx_strand_id
1 'polypeptide(L)'
;MIISHKHKFIFIHINKCGGSSVTRALMPYLGPNDLVLGGVKEAEKLSSEYLEKHGIYKHSSAAEIKAFIGEDTFNSYYKFAFVRNPWEKIVSTYFWFHKTGWGKGGKGDRVRERSFNEYVTSPFMDELSCSSFLFENDTLLVDDFYDISQLQSGLNAVCKKVGLPEIPLSKENASSHTHYSSYYTPQSKAYIAEKYSDDIKTFGFTFQEEGVAQFYNQELLSGIFNELVEQPKHFNKGMLRLIEASYKLGDASFLKKALSLPELGEKYHTLTPIICSVIAQLNNSNRDICALDKITKASVISLKTSIRREDFIETWRSNVPVHYFEAIDARIADFNPSDFAEYRGHLSANASKSDYGHLGCTLSHFALWRALLQECEDDNQIYLVLEDDAFPMVNADAV
;
A
#
# COMPACT_ATOMS: atom_id res chain seq x y z
N MET A 1 9.74 19.64 23.23
CA MET A 1 9.02 19.53 24.52
C MET A 1 8.52 20.91 24.94
N ILE A 2 7.40 21.00 25.66
CA ILE A 2 6.91 22.25 26.27
C ILE A 2 6.60 22.02 27.75
N ILE A 3 6.97 22.97 28.61
CA ILE A 3 6.49 23.08 29.99
C ILE A 3 5.81 24.45 30.10
N SER A 4 4.47 24.49 30.12
CA SER A 4 3.72 25.73 30.29
C SER A 4 3.31 25.89 31.74
N HIS A 5 3.93 26.84 32.43
CA HIS A 5 3.53 27.25 33.77
C HIS A 5 2.26 28.11 33.73
N LYS A 6 2.07 28.89 32.66
CA LYS A 6 0.87 29.72 32.45
C LYS A 6 -0.40 28.89 32.37
N HIS A 7 -0.38 27.81 31.60
CA HIS A 7 -1.54 26.94 31.36
C HIS A 7 -1.45 25.60 32.09
N LYS A 8 -0.43 25.42 32.93
CA LYS A 8 -0.16 24.23 33.74
C LYS A 8 -0.21 22.93 32.94
N PHE A 9 0.55 22.86 31.84
CA PHE A 9 0.68 21.62 31.06
C PHE A 9 2.13 21.28 30.72
N ILE A 10 2.36 20.00 30.41
CA ILE A 10 3.62 19.46 29.92
C ILE A 10 3.34 18.67 28.63
N PHE A 11 4.02 19.04 27.54
CA PHE A 11 4.00 18.31 26.28
C PHE A 11 5.28 17.49 26.11
N ILE A 12 5.16 16.17 26.21
CA ILE A 12 6.25 15.21 26.04
C ILE A 12 6.43 14.99 24.54
N HIS A 13 7.51 15.55 23.99
CA HIS A 13 7.72 15.57 22.55
C HIS A 13 8.52 14.33 22.12
N ILE A 14 7.80 13.28 21.76
CA ILE A 14 8.37 12.04 21.22
C ILE A 14 8.86 12.26 19.77
N ASN A 15 10.02 11.68 19.47
CA ASN A 15 10.59 11.70 18.12
C ASN A 15 9.57 11.20 17.07
N LYS A 16 9.43 11.97 15.98
CA LYS A 16 8.62 11.61 14.80
C LYS A 16 7.12 11.42 15.04
N CYS A 17 6.60 11.93 16.16
CA CYS A 17 5.18 11.89 16.52
C CYS A 17 4.48 13.26 16.37
N GLY A 18 4.85 14.06 15.36
CA GLY A 18 4.17 15.33 15.06
C GLY A 18 4.51 16.51 15.99
N GLY A 19 5.48 16.34 16.89
CA GLY A 19 5.75 17.33 17.94
C GLY A 19 6.15 18.73 17.44
N SER A 20 6.83 18.87 16.30
CA SER A 20 7.10 20.20 15.73
C SER A 20 5.82 20.96 15.36
N SER A 21 4.80 20.27 14.84
CA SER A 21 3.53 20.90 14.47
C SER A 21 2.75 21.34 15.72
N VAL A 22 2.71 20.49 16.74
CA VAL A 22 2.09 20.79 18.04
C VAL A 22 2.80 21.96 18.73
N THR A 23 4.14 21.94 18.76
CA THR A 23 4.93 23.03 19.34
C THR A 23 4.65 24.35 18.66
N ARG A 24 4.64 24.39 17.32
CA ARG A 24 4.35 25.62 16.56
C ARG A 24 2.95 26.15 16.84
N ALA A 25 1.95 25.27 16.96
CA ALA A 25 0.57 25.67 17.25
C ALA A 25 0.40 26.24 18.66
N LEU A 26 1.05 25.65 19.66
CA LEU A 26 0.91 26.07 21.07
C LEU A 26 1.78 27.29 21.42
N MET A 27 2.92 27.47 20.76
CA MET A 27 3.91 28.51 21.08
C MET A 27 3.35 29.94 21.19
N PRO A 28 2.43 30.41 20.33
CA PRO A 28 1.84 31.75 20.44
C PRO A 28 1.02 32.01 21.72
N TYR A 29 0.62 30.95 22.42
CA TYR A 29 -0.24 31.04 23.61
C TYR A 29 0.53 31.00 24.93
N LEU A 30 1.83 30.71 24.87
CA LEU A 30 2.70 30.53 26.04
C LEU A 30 2.99 31.84 26.77
N GLY A 31 3.33 31.73 28.05
CA GLY A 31 3.76 32.83 28.91
C GLY A 31 5.29 33.03 28.92
N PRO A 32 5.78 34.14 29.50
CA PRO A 32 7.21 34.46 29.55
C PRO A 32 8.06 33.48 30.36
N ASN A 33 7.44 32.73 31.28
CA ASN A 33 8.13 31.73 32.10
C ASN A 33 8.05 30.33 31.50
N ASP A 34 7.25 30.12 30.44
CA ASP A 34 7.06 28.80 29.85
C ASP A 34 8.32 28.36 29.10
N LEU A 35 8.66 27.07 29.21
CA LEU A 35 9.83 26.50 28.57
C LEU A 35 9.46 25.78 27.29
N VAL A 36 10.13 26.12 26.19
CA VAL A 36 10.04 25.40 24.91
C VAL A 36 11.43 24.93 24.51
N LEU A 37 11.63 23.61 24.47
CA LEU A 37 12.87 23.02 24.00
C LEU A 37 12.64 22.34 22.64
N GLY A 38 13.24 22.91 21.59
CA GLY A 38 13.22 22.40 20.21
C GLY A 38 11.85 22.42 19.54
N GLY A 39 11.75 21.74 18.39
CA GLY A 39 10.51 21.61 17.62
C GLY A 39 10.29 22.74 16.61
N VAL A 40 10.83 23.92 16.88
CA VAL A 40 10.95 25.08 15.98
C VAL A 40 12.37 25.64 16.02
N LYS A 41 12.83 26.29 14.95
CA LYS A 41 14.24 26.71 14.77
C LYS A 41 14.72 27.60 15.91
N GLU A 42 13.84 28.46 16.40
CA GLU A 42 14.09 29.45 17.45
C GLU A 42 14.36 28.78 18.81
N ALA A 43 13.79 27.59 19.03
CA ALA A 43 13.90 26.84 20.28
C ALA A 43 14.96 25.71 20.25
N GLU A 44 15.55 25.41 19.09
CA GLU A 44 16.57 24.35 18.96
C GLU A 44 17.86 24.72 19.72
N LYS A 45 18.28 25.99 19.68
CA LYS A 45 19.47 26.45 20.42
C LYS A 45 19.29 26.27 21.93
N LEU A 46 18.14 26.69 22.45
CA LEU A 46 17.81 26.56 23.88
C LEU A 46 17.78 25.08 24.31
N SER A 47 17.30 24.18 23.44
CA SER A 47 17.33 22.74 23.72
C SER A 47 18.74 22.20 23.93
N SER A 48 19.74 22.67 23.19
CA SER A 48 21.13 22.24 23.35
C SER A 48 21.74 22.77 24.64
N GLU A 49 21.47 24.04 24.98
CA GLU A 49 21.96 24.68 26.21
C GLU A 49 21.40 23.98 27.46
N TYR A 50 20.11 23.64 27.44
CA TYR A 50 19.47 22.90 28.54
C TYR A 50 19.98 21.47 28.67
N LEU A 51 20.36 20.82 27.56
CA LEU A 51 20.94 19.49 27.62
C LEU A 51 22.26 19.51 28.39
N GLU A 52 23.15 20.45 28.04
CA GLU A 52 24.46 20.58 28.66
C GLU A 52 24.36 20.95 30.15
N LYS A 53 23.44 21.85 30.51
CA LYS A 53 23.35 22.40 31.86
C LYS A 53 22.45 21.60 32.81
N HIS A 54 21.40 21.00 32.29
CA HIS A 54 20.32 20.41 33.09
C HIS A 54 20.02 18.96 32.72
N GLY A 55 20.64 18.41 31.67
CA GLY A 55 20.38 17.04 31.22
C GLY A 55 19.03 16.85 30.53
N ILE A 56 18.28 17.93 30.26
CA ILE A 56 16.98 17.86 29.58
C ILE A 56 17.04 18.49 28.19
N TYR A 57 16.25 17.96 27.27
CA TYR A 57 16.20 18.46 25.90
C TYR A 57 14.85 18.16 25.26
N LYS A 58 14.71 18.50 23.97
CA LYS A 58 13.42 18.40 23.27
C LYS A 58 12.76 17.02 23.29
N HIS A 59 13.52 15.92 23.42
CA HIS A 59 13.01 14.54 23.51
C HIS A 59 13.23 13.91 24.89
N SER A 60 13.25 14.71 25.96
CA SER A 60 13.30 14.15 27.31
C SER A 60 12.05 13.35 27.67
N SER A 61 12.23 12.27 28.44
CA SER A 61 11.13 11.43 28.93
C SER A 61 10.33 12.13 30.03
N ALA A 62 9.12 11.63 30.31
CA ALA A 62 8.30 12.12 31.41
C ALA A 62 9.03 12.03 32.76
N ALA A 63 9.80 10.97 32.98
CA ALA A 63 10.60 10.77 34.20
C ALA A 63 11.73 11.81 34.32
N GLU A 64 12.46 12.08 33.22
CA GLU A 64 13.50 13.12 33.18
C GLU A 64 12.91 14.51 33.45
N ILE A 65 11.73 14.81 32.88
CA ILE A 65 11.04 16.08 33.12
C ILE A 65 10.59 16.18 34.57
N LYS A 66 9.99 15.12 35.13
CA LYS A 66 9.58 15.04 36.55
C LYS A 66 10.76 15.31 37.48
N ALA A 67 11.92 14.70 37.21
CA ALA A 67 13.14 14.92 37.98
C ALA A 67 13.63 16.39 37.90
N PHE A 68 13.44 17.04 36.74
CA PHE A 68 13.87 18.42 36.53
C PHE A 68 12.96 19.46 37.22
N ILE A 69 11.63 19.34 37.09
CA ILE A 69 10.69 20.36 37.63
C ILE A 69 10.20 20.05 39.06
N GLY A 70 10.52 18.87 39.58
CA GLY A 70 10.06 18.38 40.87
C GLY A 70 8.68 17.73 40.80
N GLU A 71 8.45 16.78 41.70
CA GLU A 71 7.26 15.93 41.73
C GLU A 71 5.96 16.72 41.95
N ASP A 72 5.95 17.68 42.88
CA ASP A 72 4.77 18.50 43.16
C ASP A 72 4.32 19.30 41.93
N THR A 73 5.26 19.95 41.25
CA THR A 73 4.98 20.70 40.01
C THR A 73 4.46 19.76 38.94
N PHE A 74 5.17 18.65 38.71
CA PHE A 74 4.81 17.66 37.70
C PHE A 74 3.40 17.11 37.91
N ASN A 75 3.07 16.71 39.14
CA ASN A 75 1.76 16.16 39.48
C ASN A 75 0.63 17.19 39.42
N SER A 76 0.95 18.48 39.58
CA SER A 76 -0.05 19.56 39.49
C SER A 76 -0.39 19.98 38.06
N TYR A 77 0.35 19.51 37.05
CA TYR A 77 0.19 19.91 35.64
C TYR A 77 -0.51 18.80 34.85
N TYR A 78 -1.17 19.18 33.76
CA TYR A 78 -1.69 18.24 32.77
C TYR A 78 -0.58 17.80 31.81
N LYS A 79 -0.31 16.51 31.68
CA LYS A 79 0.77 15.94 30.87
C LYS A 79 0.19 15.17 29.70
N PHE A 80 0.68 15.44 28.50
CA PHE A 80 0.24 14.72 27.31
C PHE A 80 1.36 14.46 26.31
N ALA A 81 1.12 13.48 25.45
CA ALA A 81 2.01 13.15 24.34
C ALA A 81 1.23 12.85 23.06
N PHE A 82 1.92 12.93 21.93
CA PHE A 82 1.46 12.28 20.71
C PHE A 82 2.33 11.06 20.46
N VAL A 83 1.68 9.95 20.10
CA VAL A 83 2.30 8.67 19.77
C VAL A 83 2.07 8.36 18.30
N ARG A 84 2.82 7.41 17.76
CA ARG A 84 2.70 7.00 16.35
C ARG A 84 2.90 5.51 16.24
N ASN A 85 2.14 4.91 15.34
CA ASN A 85 2.30 3.52 14.93
C ASN A 85 3.80 3.22 14.69
N PRO A 86 4.40 2.19 15.33
CA PRO A 86 5.84 1.94 15.26
C PRO A 86 6.36 1.72 13.85
N TRP A 87 5.61 1.03 12.99
CA TRP A 87 5.99 0.81 11.60
C TRP A 87 6.03 2.12 10.82
N GLU A 88 5.01 2.96 10.98
CA GLU A 88 4.98 4.28 10.36
C GLU A 88 6.07 5.22 10.90
N LYS A 89 6.34 5.17 12.21
CA LYS A 89 7.38 5.94 12.88
C LYS A 89 8.76 5.67 12.29
N ILE A 90 9.12 4.40 12.05
CA ILE A 90 10.42 4.03 11.49
C ILE A 90 10.57 4.45 10.03
N VAL A 91 9.52 4.31 9.20
CA VAL A 91 9.50 4.88 7.85
C VAL A 91 9.72 6.39 7.88
N SER A 92 9.03 7.09 8.78
CA SER A 92 9.18 8.53 8.93
C SER A 92 10.59 8.95 9.37
N THR A 93 11.23 8.16 10.24
CA THR A 93 12.63 8.38 10.65
C THR A 93 13.58 8.19 9.47
N TYR A 94 13.45 7.08 8.73
CA TYR A 94 14.29 6.77 7.58
C TYR A 94 14.29 7.90 6.54
N PHE A 95 13.09 8.35 6.14
CA PHE A 95 12.97 9.46 5.18
C PHE A 95 13.41 10.81 5.75
N TRP A 96 13.36 10.98 7.07
CA TRP A 96 13.91 12.18 7.70
C TRP A 96 15.43 12.24 7.59
N PHE A 97 16.15 11.13 7.74
CA PHE A 97 17.59 11.07 7.47
C PHE A 97 17.93 11.36 6.01
N HIS A 98 17.07 10.99 5.06
CA HIS A 98 17.26 11.24 3.63
C HIS A 98 16.93 12.68 3.23
N LYS A 99 15.93 13.27 3.86
CA LYS A 99 15.51 14.66 3.62
C LYS A 99 16.46 15.67 4.27
N THR A 100 17.14 15.29 5.35
CA THR A 100 18.00 16.19 6.12
C THR A 100 19.48 15.90 5.91
N GLY A 101 20.32 16.92 6.02
CA GLY A 101 21.78 16.75 6.08
C GLY A 101 22.30 16.34 7.46
N TRP A 102 21.43 15.90 8.37
CA TRP A 102 21.81 15.60 9.75
C TRP A 102 22.74 14.39 9.81
N GLY A 103 23.68 14.40 10.75
CA GLY A 103 24.59 13.27 10.99
C GLY A 103 25.63 13.04 9.89
N LYS A 104 26.02 14.10 9.16
CA LYS A 104 27.14 14.08 8.21
C LYS A 104 28.44 13.63 8.91
N GLY A 105 29.15 12.69 8.31
CA GLY A 105 30.30 11.99 8.87
C GLY A 105 29.97 10.84 9.84
N GLY A 106 28.68 10.57 10.11
CA GLY A 106 28.26 9.63 11.16
C GLY A 106 26.99 8.83 10.81
N LYS A 107 26.12 8.62 11.81
CA LYS A 107 24.89 7.81 11.68
C LYS A 107 24.05 8.19 10.45
N GLY A 108 23.89 9.48 10.19
CA GLY A 108 23.05 9.96 9.08
C GLY A 108 23.55 9.50 7.71
N ASP A 109 24.85 9.52 7.46
CA ASP A 109 25.44 8.96 6.23
C ASP A 109 25.20 7.46 6.14
N ARG A 110 25.41 6.73 7.24
CA ARG A 110 25.20 5.27 7.29
C ARG A 110 23.75 4.87 6.99
N VAL A 111 22.77 5.65 7.46
CA VAL A 111 21.36 5.40 7.12
C VAL A 111 21.09 5.69 5.64
N ARG A 112 21.67 6.77 5.09
CA ARG A 112 21.50 7.14 3.66
C ARG A 112 22.16 6.19 2.66
N GLU A 113 23.17 5.43 3.10
CA GLU A 113 23.84 4.40 2.30
C GLU A 113 23.06 3.07 2.23
N ARG A 114 21.93 2.95 2.93
CA ARG A 114 21.16 1.70 3.07
C ARG A 114 19.79 1.83 2.43
N SER A 115 19.26 0.72 1.93
CA SER A 115 17.82 0.57 1.69
C SER A 115 17.04 0.58 3.01
N PHE A 116 15.73 0.81 2.94
CA PHE A 116 14.88 0.82 4.12
C PHE A 116 14.97 -0.49 4.94
N ASN A 117 14.90 -1.64 4.27
CA ASN A 117 14.92 -2.93 4.94
C ASN A 117 16.29 -3.24 5.59
N GLU A 118 17.39 -2.84 4.93
CA GLU A 118 18.73 -2.92 5.54
C GLU A 118 18.87 -1.99 6.74
N TYR A 119 18.27 -0.80 6.70
CA TYR A 119 18.23 0.11 7.84
C TYR A 119 17.48 -0.50 9.03
N VAL A 120 16.30 -1.07 8.82
CA VAL A 120 15.46 -1.66 9.89
C VAL A 120 16.22 -2.71 10.69
N THR A 121 17.01 -3.56 10.03
CA THR A 121 17.78 -4.64 10.70
C THR A 121 19.20 -4.21 11.09
N SER A 122 19.57 -2.95 10.89
CA SER A 122 20.91 -2.43 11.21
C SER A 122 21.01 -1.91 12.64
N PRO A 123 22.23 -1.83 13.22
CA PRO A 123 22.45 -1.17 14.51
C PRO A 123 22.15 0.34 14.49
N PHE A 124 21.93 0.94 13.32
CA PHE A 124 21.57 2.35 13.19
C PHE A 124 20.07 2.60 13.38
N MET A 125 19.23 1.56 13.41
CA MET A 125 17.84 1.69 13.86
C MET A 125 17.80 1.55 15.38
N ASP A 126 18.24 2.60 16.07
CA ASP A 126 18.37 2.71 17.53
C ASP A 126 17.20 3.49 18.17
N GLU A 127 16.15 3.76 17.40
CA GLU A 127 15.03 4.59 17.86
C GLU A 127 14.34 3.96 19.08
N LEU A 128 14.13 4.77 20.12
CA LEU A 128 13.41 4.35 21.32
C LEU A 128 11.90 4.21 21.06
N SER A 129 11.23 3.34 21.82
CA SER A 129 9.78 3.18 21.77
C SER A 129 9.08 4.41 22.34
N CYS A 130 7.82 4.64 22.00
CA CYS A 130 7.04 5.73 22.59
C CYS A 130 6.86 5.49 24.10
N SER A 131 6.66 4.24 24.52
CA SER A 131 6.56 3.86 25.93
C SER A 131 7.81 4.23 26.73
N SER A 132 9.02 4.17 26.14
CA SER A 132 10.25 4.62 26.79
C SER A 132 10.25 6.10 27.20
N PHE A 133 9.38 6.94 26.60
CA PHE A 133 9.24 8.35 26.97
C PHE A 133 8.13 8.59 27.98
N LEU A 134 7.17 7.67 28.13
CA LEU A 134 5.92 7.91 28.87
C LEU A 134 5.82 7.12 30.17
N PHE A 135 6.59 6.05 30.31
CA PHE A 135 6.57 5.18 31.47
C PHE A 135 7.81 5.35 32.34
N GLU A 136 7.61 5.18 33.64
CA GLU A 136 8.67 4.90 34.62
C GLU A 136 8.36 3.54 35.23
N ASN A 137 9.16 2.54 34.88
CA ASN A 137 8.83 1.12 35.10
C ASN A 137 7.46 0.80 34.44
N ASP A 138 6.51 0.24 35.18
CA ASP A 138 5.17 -0.08 34.68
C ASP A 138 4.14 1.06 34.89
N THR A 139 4.59 2.24 35.36
CA THR A 139 3.69 3.37 35.66
C THR A 139 3.68 4.38 34.51
N LEU A 140 2.50 4.60 33.92
CA LEU A 140 2.28 5.66 32.95
C LEU A 140 2.33 7.02 33.66
N LEU A 141 3.20 7.93 33.22
CA LEU A 141 3.42 9.24 33.85
C LEU A 141 2.67 10.39 33.18
N VAL A 142 1.95 10.14 32.08
CA VAL A 142 1.15 11.15 31.38
C VAL A 142 -0.34 10.93 31.60
N ASP A 143 -1.13 12.01 31.51
CA ASP A 143 -2.58 11.95 31.72
C ASP A 143 -3.32 11.51 30.46
N ASP A 144 -2.86 11.92 29.27
CA ASP A 144 -3.36 11.43 27.99
C ASP A 144 -2.24 11.24 26.96
N PHE A 145 -2.52 10.42 25.95
CA PHE A 145 -1.76 10.39 24.70
C PHE A 145 -2.71 10.31 23.51
N TYR A 146 -2.26 10.77 22.35
CA TYR A 146 -3.05 10.83 21.12
C TYR A 146 -2.27 10.23 19.95
N ASP A 147 -2.92 9.44 19.11
CA ASP A 147 -2.30 9.01 17.84
C ASP A 147 -2.12 10.21 16.91
N ILE A 148 -0.95 10.32 16.26
CA ILE A 148 -0.66 11.31 15.24
C ILE A 148 -1.64 11.26 14.07
N SER A 149 -2.26 10.11 13.77
CA SER A 149 -3.33 10.02 12.76
C SER A 149 -4.53 10.94 13.09
N GLN A 150 -4.67 11.29 14.38
CA GLN A 150 -5.70 12.16 14.94
C GLN A 150 -5.12 13.49 15.45
N LEU A 151 -4.01 13.97 14.85
CA LEU A 151 -3.26 15.14 15.37
C LEU A 151 -4.13 16.38 15.65
N GLN A 152 -5.06 16.72 14.74
CA GLN A 152 -5.93 17.90 14.91
C GLN A 152 -6.96 17.69 16.03
N SER A 153 -7.65 16.56 16.07
CA SER A 153 -8.65 16.28 17.12
C SER A 153 -8.00 16.09 18.48
N GLY A 154 -6.81 15.48 18.54
CA GLY A 154 -6.01 15.38 19.75
C GLY A 154 -5.57 16.76 20.26
N LEU A 155 -5.11 17.65 19.37
CA LEU A 155 -4.79 19.03 19.75
C LEU A 155 -6.03 19.78 20.26
N ASN A 156 -7.18 19.63 19.62
CA ASN A 156 -8.43 20.24 20.09
C ASN A 156 -8.80 19.75 21.50
N ALA A 157 -8.64 18.45 21.78
CA ALA A 157 -8.88 17.88 23.10
C ALA A 157 -7.91 18.46 24.16
N VAL A 158 -6.63 18.59 23.82
CA VAL A 158 -5.63 19.25 24.66
C VAL A 158 -6.04 20.70 24.95
N CYS A 159 -6.33 21.49 23.90
CA CYS A 159 -6.72 22.89 24.03
C CYS A 159 -7.91 23.05 24.97
N LYS A 160 -8.93 22.20 24.84
CA LYS A 160 -10.09 22.19 25.73
C LYS A 160 -9.71 21.93 27.19
N LYS A 161 -8.81 20.97 27.45
CA LYS A 161 -8.37 20.66 28.83
C LYS A 161 -7.57 21.78 29.47
N VAL A 162 -6.76 22.51 28.68
CA VAL A 162 -5.89 23.58 29.20
C VAL A 162 -6.49 24.99 29.07
N GLY A 163 -7.75 25.10 28.62
CA GLY A 163 -8.45 26.39 28.49
C GLY A 163 -7.98 27.27 27.32
N LEU A 164 -7.44 26.65 26.27
CA LEU A 164 -7.06 27.32 25.03
C LEU A 164 -8.17 27.22 23.97
N PRO A 165 -8.27 28.20 23.04
CA PRO A 165 -9.16 28.07 21.88
C PRO A 165 -8.74 26.87 20.99
N GLU A 166 -9.62 26.45 20.08
CA GLU A 166 -9.22 25.50 19.04
C GLU A 166 -8.17 26.13 18.12
N ILE A 167 -7.05 25.43 17.94
CA ILE A 167 -5.91 25.91 17.16
C ILE A 167 -5.78 25.06 15.89
N PRO A 168 -5.96 25.63 14.68
CA PRO A 168 -5.76 24.89 13.44
C PRO A 168 -4.27 24.60 13.20
N LEU A 169 -3.95 23.38 12.79
CA LEU A 169 -2.60 22.98 12.42
C LEU A 169 -2.26 23.40 10.98
N SER A 170 -1.06 23.96 10.77
CA SER A 170 -0.54 24.21 9.42
C SER A 170 0.01 22.91 8.79
N LYS A 171 -0.31 22.68 7.50
CA LYS A 171 0.12 21.48 6.74
C LYS A 171 1.57 21.57 6.23
N GLU A 172 2.53 21.89 7.08
CA GLU A 172 3.93 22.12 6.64
C GLU A 172 4.83 20.88 6.73
N ASN A 173 4.44 19.88 7.53
CA ASN A 173 5.30 18.72 7.87
C ASN A 173 4.73 17.37 7.43
N ALA A 174 3.77 17.36 6.48
CA ALA A 174 3.28 16.11 5.92
C ALA A 174 4.45 15.34 5.27
N SER A 175 4.66 14.10 5.69
CA SER A 175 5.67 13.24 5.08
C SER A 175 5.21 12.85 3.67
N SER A 176 6.02 13.18 2.66
CA SER A 176 5.82 12.76 1.28
C SER A 176 6.52 11.42 1.08
N HIS A 177 5.80 10.35 1.37
CA HIS A 177 6.18 8.97 1.04
C HIS A 177 4.90 8.16 0.83
N THR A 178 4.98 7.02 0.13
CA THR A 178 3.85 6.08 0.00
C THR A 178 3.44 5.58 1.39
N HIS A 179 2.30 4.90 1.51
CA HIS A 179 1.91 4.36 2.80
C HIS A 179 3.01 3.45 3.36
N TYR A 180 3.20 3.47 4.67
CA TYR A 180 4.36 2.84 5.31
C TYR A 180 4.44 1.34 5.05
N SER A 181 3.31 0.67 4.83
CA SER A 181 3.25 -0.76 4.54
C SER A 181 4.04 -1.16 3.29
N SER A 182 4.09 -0.29 2.28
CA SER A 182 4.79 -0.53 1.00
C SER A 182 6.32 -0.70 1.14
N TYR A 183 6.89 -0.32 2.28
CA TYR A 183 8.34 -0.39 2.51
C TYR A 183 8.78 -1.68 3.22
N TYR A 184 7.86 -2.37 3.90
CA TYR A 184 8.19 -3.50 4.74
C TYR A 184 8.19 -4.83 3.96
N THR A 185 9.22 -5.65 4.21
CA THR A 185 9.18 -7.08 3.93
C THR A 185 8.55 -7.82 5.12
N PRO A 186 8.12 -9.08 4.97
CA PRO A 186 7.64 -9.88 6.11
C PRO A 186 8.65 -9.92 7.26
N GLN A 187 9.95 -10.01 6.95
CA GLN A 187 11.02 -10.04 7.94
C GLN A 187 11.14 -8.71 8.70
N SER A 188 11.21 -7.58 8.00
CA SER A 188 11.36 -6.27 8.66
C SER A 188 10.08 -5.86 9.41
N LYS A 189 8.91 -6.26 8.91
CA LYS A 189 7.62 -6.09 9.62
C LYS A 189 7.63 -6.83 10.96
N ALA A 190 8.05 -8.10 10.96
CA ALA A 190 8.14 -8.92 12.16
C ALA A 190 9.18 -8.38 13.15
N TYR A 191 10.33 -7.91 12.66
CA TYR A 191 11.36 -7.32 13.51
C TYR A 191 10.87 -6.08 14.27
N ILE A 192 10.10 -5.20 13.60
CA ILE A 192 9.46 -4.05 14.26
C ILE A 192 8.38 -4.50 15.25
N ALA A 193 7.60 -5.53 14.91
CA ALA A 193 6.58 -6.07 15.81
C ALA A 193 7.18 -6.57 17.13
N GLU A 194 8.31 -7.26 17.05
CA GLU A 194 9.03 -7.77 18.22
C GLU A 194 9.64 -6.64 19.05
N LYS A 195 10.45 -5.78 18.41
CA LYS A 195 11.18 -4.69 19.09
C LYS A 195 10.24 -3.69 19.79
N TYR A 196 9.09 -3.40 19.19
CA TYR A 196 8.12 -2.42 19.70
C TYR A 196 6.85 -3.08 20.21
N SER A 197 6.93 -4.32 20.68
CA SER A 197 5.78 -5.09 21.17
C SER A 197 5.04 -4.40 22.32
N ASP A 198 5.77 -3.69 23.19
CA ASP A 198 5.17 -2.91 24.29
C ASP A 198 4.34 -1.73 23.78
N ASP A 199 4.84 -0.96 22.80
CA ASP A 199 4.08 0.14 22.17
C ASP A 199 2.83 -0.41 21.49
N ILE A 200 2.96 -1.51 20.74
CA ILE A 200 1.86 -2.15 20.02
C ILE A 200 0.73 -2.53 20.98
N LYS A 201 1.06 -3.17 22.11
CA LYS A 201 0.10 -3.55 23.14
C LYS A 201 -0.48 -2.34 23.85
N THR A 202 0.37 -1.41 24.28
CA THR A 202 -0.01 -0.25 25.12
C THR A 202 -0.95 0.69 24.37
N PHE A 203 -0.67 0.95 23.10
CA PHE A 203 -1.40 1.95 22.31
C PHE A 203 -2.42 1.30 21.35
N GLY A 204 -2.53 -0.03 21.34
CA GLY A 204 -3.47 -0.76 20.47
C GLY A 204 -3.14 -0.64 18.99
N PHE A 205 -1.87 -0.47 18.62
CA PHE A 205 -1.48 -0.33 17.22
C PHE A 205 -1.56 -1.68 16.48
N THR A 206 -2.05 -1.63 15.25
CA THR A 206 -1.97 -2.76 14.32
C THR A 206 -1.20 -2.32 13.08
N PHE A 207 -0.54 -3.27 12.41
CA PHE A 207 0.01 -2.99 11.09
C PHE A 207 -1.17 -2.78 10.13
N GLN A 208 -1.31 -1.56 9.61
CA GLN A 208 -2.28 -1.31 8.55
C GLN A 208 -1.57 -1.65 7.25
N GLU A 209 -2.20 -2.50 6.45
CA GLU A 209 -1.88 -2.50 5.03
C GLU A 209 -2.43 -1.19 4.45
N GLU A 210 -1.74 -0.63 3.46
CA GLU A 210 -2.23 0.55 2.74
C GLU A 210 -3.69 0.30 2.37
N GLY A 211 -4.61 1.11 2.89
CA GLY A 211 -5.98 1.11 2.42
C GLY A 211 -5.94 1.56 0.98
N VAL A 212 -5.89 0.60 0.06
CA VAL A 212 -5.52 0.85 -1.34
C VAL A 212 -6.54 1.76 -2.05
N ALA A 213 -7.69 2.01 -1.43
CA ALA A 213 -8.68 3.02 -1.83
C ALA A 213 -8.15 4.48 -1.86
N GLN A 214 -7.09 4.84 -1.11
CA GLN A 214 -6.62 6.24 -1.05
C GLN A 214 -5.62 6.65 -2.14
N PHE A 215 -4.99 5.69 -2.84
CA PHE A 215 -4.02 5.98 -3.90
C PHE A 215 -4.62 6.03 -5.32
N TYR A 216 -5.84 5.54 -5.49
CA TYR A 216 -6.60 5.69 -6.73
C TYR A 216 -7.50 6.93 -6.64
N ASN A 217 -6.91 8.12 -6.77
CA ASN A 217 -7.71 9.32 -7.04
C ASN A 217 -8.60 9.03 -8.26
N GLN A 218 -9.86 9.50 -8.26
CA GLN A 218 -10.77 9.39 -9.40
C GLN A 218 -10.11 9.86 -10.72
N GLU A 219 -9.16 10.81 -10.66
CA GLU A 219 -8.36 11.26 -11.80
C GLU A 219 -7.37 10.22 -12.35
N LEU A 220 -6.80 9.35 -11.52
CA LEU A 220 -5.87 8.30 -11.96
C LEU A 220 -6.64 7.14 -12.58
N LEU A 221 -7.76 6.74 -11.97
CA LEU A 221 -8.65 5.75 -12.53
C LEU A 221 -9.29 6.26 -13.83
N SER A 222 -9.76 7.51 -13.86
CA SER A 222 -10.27 8.10 -15.11
C SER A 222 -9.17 8.20 -16.17
N GLY A 223 -7.93 8.52 -15.80
CA GLY A 223 -6.78 8.50 -16.72
C GLY A 223 -6.47 7.09 -17.28
N ILE A 224 -6.49 6.07 -16.43
CA ILE A 224 -6.32 4.67 -16.86
C ILE A 224 -7.48 4.24 -17.75
N PHE A 225 -8.72 4.55 -17.38
CA PHE A 225 -9.90 4.26 -18.21
C PHE A 225 -9.87 5.03 -19.54
N ASN A 226 -9.39 6.27 -19.58
CA ASN A 226 -9.21 7.03 -20.82
C ASN A 226 -8.08 6.45 -21.69
N GLU A 227 -6.97 5.98 -21.11
CA GLU A 227 -5.92 5.25 -21.85
C GLU A 227 -6.46 3.95 -22.47
N LEU A 228 -7.35 3.24 -21.76
CA LEU A 228 -7.99 2.00 -22.23
C LEU A 228 -8.99 2.24 -23.36
N VAL A 229 -9.84 3.25 -23.19
CA VAL A 229 -10.96 3.54 -24.09
C VAL A 229 -10.49 4.36 -25.30
N GLU A 230 -9.72 5.43 -25.08
CA GLU A 230 -9.49 6.48 -26.08
C GLU A 230 -8.11 6.41 -26.78
N GLN A 231 -7.14 5.67 -26.25
CA GLN A 231 -5.76 5.64 -26.80
C GLN A 231 -5.28 4.23 -27.22
N PRO A 232 -5.55 3.78 -28.47
CA PRO A 232 -5.25 2.43 -28.95
C PRO A 232 -3.79 1.97 -28.79
N LYS A 233 -2.81 2.88 -28.92
CA LYS A 233 -1.37 2.57 -28.81
C LYS A 233 -0.90 2.32 -27.36
N HIS A 234 -1.68 2.75 -26.38
CA HIS A 234 -1.33 2.65 -24.95
C HIS A 234 -2.22 1.65 -24.20
N PHE A 235 -3.07 0.94 -24.94
CA PHE A 235 -4.04 -0.02 -24.40
C PHE A 235 -3.42 -1.07 -23.46
N ASN A 236 -2.38 -1.77 -23.93
CA ASN A 236 -1.70 -2.80 -23.14
C ASN A 236 -1.09 -2.23 -21.85
N LYS A 237 -0.62 -0.98 -21.89
CA LYS A 237 -0.05 -0.28 -20.73
C LYS A 237 -1.14 0.12 -19.73
N GLY A 238 -2.29 0.58 -20.20
CA GLY A 238 -3.46 0.86 -19.36
C GLY A 238 -3.97 -0.39 -18.66
N MET A 239 -4.04 -1.52 -19.38
CA MET A 239 -4.51 -2.81 -18.83
C MET A 239 -3.55 -3.38 -17.79
N LEU A 240 -2.25 -3.39 -18.07
CA LEU A 240 -1.24 -3.81 -17.09
C LEU A 240 -1.31 -2.98 -15.80
N ARG A 241 -1.53 -1.67 -15.92
CA ARG A 241 -1.69 -0.78 -14.76
C ARG A 241 -2.97 -1.04 -13.98
N LEU A 242 -4.09 -1.32 -14.65
CA LEU A 242 -5.36 -1.64 -14.01
C LEU A 242 -5.33 -3.01 -13.30
N ILE A 243 -4.58 -3.95 -13.87
CA ILE A 243 -4.38 -5.27 -13.29
C ILE A 243 -3.42 -5.21 -12.10
N GLU A 244 -2.28 -4.54 -12.25
CA GLU A 244 -1.36 -4.25 -11.16
C GLU A 244 -2.06 -3.52 -10.01
N ALA A 245 -2.99 -2.63 -10.36
CA ALA A 245 -3.85 -1.95 -9.39
C ALA A 245 -4.78 -2.91 -8.65
N SER A 246 -5.60 -3.68 -9.38
CA SER A 246 -6.55 -4.62 -8.80
C SER A 246 -5.86 -5.66 -7.92
N TYR A 247 -4.64 -6.08 -8.29
CA TYR A 247 -3.78 -6.96 -7.50
C TYR A 247 -3.33 -6.30 -6.20
N LYS A 248 -2.73 -5.11 -6.29
CA LYS A 248 -2.29 -4.38 -5.09
C LYS A 248 -3.45 -4.10 -4.16
N LEU A 249 -4.64 -3.85 -4.71
CA LEU A 249 -5.90 -3.58 -4.01
C LEU A 249 -6.51 -4.80 -3.31
N GLY A 250 -6.22 -6.02 -3.77
CA GLY A 250 -7.01 -7.20 -3.40
C GLY A 250 -8.49 -7.07 -3.79
N ASP A 251 -8.81 -6.20 -4.75
CA ASP A 251 -10.18 -5.90 -5.18
C ASP A 251 -10.27 -5.98 -6.71
N ALA A 252 -10.96 -7.02 -7.18
CA ALA A 252 -11.19 -7.26 -8.60
C ALA A 252 -12.33 -6.41 -9.19
N SER A 253 -13.01 -5.56 -8.41
CA SER A 253 -14.17 -4.77 -8.87
C SER A 253 -13.81 -3.84 -10.04
N PHE A 254 -12.61 -3.26 -10.06
CA PHE A 254 -12.12 -2.41 -11.14
C PHE A 254 -11.84 -3.19 -12.41
N LEU A 255 -11.24 -4.39 -12.29
CA LEU A 255 -11.04 -5.30 -13.41
C LEU A 255 -12.39 -5.75 -13.97
N LYS A 256 -13.33 -6.16 -13.11
CA LYS A 256 -14.71 -6.52 -13.50
C LYS A 256 -15.42 -5.38 -14.21
N LYS A 257 -15.26 -4.14 -13.72
CA LYS A 257 -15.84 -2.94 -14.34
C LYS A 257 -15.19 -2.62 -15.69
N ALA A 258 -13.87 -2.72 -15.81
CA ALA A 258 -13.17 -2.53 -17.08
C ALA A 258 -13.60 -3.59 -18.10
N LEU A 259 -13.62 -4.86 -17.72
CA LEU A 259 -14.07 -5.97 -18.57
C LEU A 259 -15.56 -5.90 -18.93
N SER A 260 -16.34 -5.06 -18.24
CA SER A 260 -17.73 -4.76 -18.61
C SER A 260 -17.86 -3.59 -19.59
N LEU A 261 -16.77 -2.89 -19.91
CA LEU A 261 -16.80 -1.73 -20.81
C LEU A 261 -16.96 -2.18 -22.27
N PRO A 262 -18.00 -1.70 -22.96
CA PRO A 262 -18.26 -2.07 -24.35
C PRO A 262 -17.17 -1.63 -25.34
N GLU A 263 -16.43 -0.57 -25.03
CA GLU A 263 -15.41 0.04 -25.89
C GLU A 263 -14.12 -0.78 -26.03
N LEU A 264 -13.97 -1.87 -25.27
CA LEU A 264 -12.81 -2.78 -25.31
C LEU A 264 -12.95 -3.91 -26.34
N GLY A 265 -14.11 -4.03 -27.01
CA GLY A 265 -14.54 -5.15 -27.87
C GLY A 265 -13.50 -5.72 -28.85
N GLU A 266 -12.81 -4.87 -29.60
CA GLU A 266 -11.77 -5.31 -30.57
C GLU A 266 -10.41 -5.61 -29.92
N LYS A 267 -10.16 -5.05 -28.74
CA LYS A 267 -8.85 -5.12 -28.07
C LYS A 267 -8.74 -6.30 -27.10
N TYR A 268 -9.80 -7.12 -26.98
CA TYR A 268 -9.82 -8.37 -26.20
C TYR A 268 -8.85 -9.43 -26.72
N HIS A 269 -8.59 -9.48 -28.03
CA HIS A 269 -7.60 -10.41 -28.60
C HIS A 269 -6.18 -10.16 -28.05
N THR A 270 -5.85 -8.90 -27.74
CA THR A 270 -4.60 -8.52 -27.06
C THR A 270 -4.61 -8.76 -25.55
N LEU A 271 -5.77 -9.01 -24.95
CA LEU A 271 -5.93 -9.22 -23.51
C LEU A 271 -5.68 -10.66 -23.08
N THR A 272 -5.99 -11.65 -23.92
CA THR A 272 -5.82 -13.07 -23.57
C THR A 272 -4.39 -13.38 -23.10
N PRO A 273 -3.31 -12.97 -23.82
CA PRO A 273 -1.94 -13.24 -23.37
C PRO A 273 -1.56 -12.44 -22.11
N ILE A 274 -2.13 -11.24 -21.91
CA ILE A 274 -1.85 -10.36 -20.78
C ILE A 274 -2.49 -10.90 -19.50
N ILE A 275 -3.70 -11.45 -19.57
CA ILE A 275 -4.36 -12.10 -18.43
C ILE A 275 -3.65 -13.43 -18.10
N CYS A 276 -3.22 -14.21 -19.11
CA CYS A 276 -2.37 -15.39 -18.89
C CYS A 276 -1.03 -15.02 -18.23
N SER A 277 -0.42 -13.90 -18.62
CA SER A 277 0.79 -13.36 -17.98
C SER A 277 0.53 -12.85 -16.56
N VAL A 278 -0.63 -12.28 -16.29
CA VAL A 278 -1.01 -11.77 -14.97
C VAL A 278 -1.25 -12.91 -14.00
N ILE A 279 -2.00 -13.94 -14.39
CA ILE A 279 -2.18 -15.13 -13.55
C ILE A 279 -0.82 -15.78 -13.23
N ALA A 280 0.15 -15.72 -14.16
CA ALA A 280 1.53 -16.15 -13.93
C ALA A 280 2.38 -15.15 -13.10
N GLN A 281 2.14 -13.83 -13.21
CA GLN A 281 2.89 -12.76 -12.52
C GLN A 281 2.40 -12.47 -11.10
N LEU A 282 1.13 -12.80 -10.78
CA LEU A 282 0.57 -12.77 -9.43
C LEU A 282 1.26 -13.76 -8.47
N ASN A 283 2.21 -14.56 -8.96
CA ASN A 283 2.82 -15.67 -8.23
C ASN A 283 4.36 -15.69 -8.20
N ASN A 284 5.09 -14.58 -8.40
CA ASN A 284 6.53 -14.63 -8.10
C ASN A 284 7.21 -13.31 -7.71
N SER A 285 7.56 -13.21 -6.43
CA SER A 285 8.84 -12.65 -5.99
C SER A 285 9.95 -13.68 -6.23
N ASN A 286 10.51 -13.63 -7.45
CA ASN A 286 11.73 -14.31 -7.93
C ASN A 286 11.76 -15.86 -8.06
N ARG A 287 11.73 -16.28 -9.33
CA ARG A 287 12.30 -17.50 -9.95
C ARG A 287 11.73 -18.86 -9.54
N ASP A 288 10.61 -19.23 -10.15
CA ASP A 288 10.50 -20.44 -11.01
C ASP A 288 9.13 -20.46 -11.71
N ILE A 289 9.09 -20.69 -13.02
CA ILE A 289 7.86 -20.69 -13.85
C ILE A 289 6.96 -21.93 -13.57
N CYS A 290 7.26 -22.70 -12.52
CA CYS A 290 6.80 -24.08 -12.36
C CYS A 290 6.01 -24.37 -11.07
N ALA A 291 5.21 -23.44 -10.56
CA ALA A 291 4.20 -23.80 -9.57
C ALA A 291 2.89 -24.26 -10.26
N LEU A 292 3.00 -25.30 -11.11
CA LEU A 292 1.86 -26.02 -11.72
C LEU A 292 0.92 -26.62 -10.65
N ASP A 293 1.41 -26.78 -9.42
CA ASP A 293 0.74 -27.34 -8.26
C ASP A 293 -0.42 -26.48 -7.72
N LYS A 294 -0.48 -25.18 -8.06
CA LYS A 294 -1.58 -24.28 -7.69
C LYS A 294 -2.64 -24.09 -8.78
N ILE A 295 -2.39 -24.57 -10.00
CA ILE A 295 -3.38 -24.49 -11.07
C ILE A 295 -4.46 -25.52 -10.77
N THR A 296 -5.65 -25.02 -10.47
CA THR A 296 -6.78 -25.88 -10.10
C THR A 296 -7.55 -26.38 -11.32
N LYS A 297 -7.49 -25.64 -12.43
CA LYS A 297 -8.18 -25.98 -13.69
C LYS A 297 -7.47 -25.36 -14.88
N ALA A 298 -7.35 -26.10 -15.98
CA ALA A 298 -6.92 -25.58 -17.27
C ALA A 298 -8.06 -25.68 -18.29
N SER A 299 -8.27 -24.63 -19.07
CA SER A 299 -9.26 -24.55 -20.14
C SER A 299 -8.58 -24.24 -21.47
N VAL A 300 -8.75 -25.10 -22.46
CA VAL A 300 -8.24 -24.87 -23.81
C VAL A 300 -9.40 -24.42 -24.69
N ILE A 301 -9.30 -23.21 -25.24
CA ILE A 301 -10.24 -22.72 -26.25
C ILE A 301 -9.84 -23.39 -27.57
N SER A 302 -10.75 -24.19 -28.11
CA SER A 302 -10.50 -24.92 -29.35
C SER A 302 -11.80 -25.16 -30.10
N LEU A 303 -11.73 -25.09 -31.43
CA LEU A 303 -12.83 -25.54 -32.27
C LEU A 303 -12.98 -27.04 -32.16
N LYS A 304 -14.23 -27.54 -32.12
CA LYS A 304 -14.49 -28.98 -32.04
C LYS A 304 -13.87 -29.78 -33.19
N THR A 305 -13.68 -29.13 -34.34
CA THR A 305 -13.08 -29.69 -35.56
C THR A 305 -11.57 -29.45 -35.67
N SER A 306 -10.94 -28.80 -34.68
CA SER A 306 -9.50 -28.51 -34.71
C SER A 306 -8.69 -29.80 -34.61
N ILE A 307 -7.87 -30.07 -35.62
CA ILE A 307 -6.92 -31.20 -35.62
C ILE A 307 -5.87 -31.08 -34.50
N ARG A 308 -5.62 -29.85 -34.01
CA ARG A 308 -4.64 -29.57 -32.94
C ARG A 308 -5.12 -30.01 -31.56
N ARG A 309 -6.41 -30.32 -31.44
CA ARG A 309 -7.03 -30.73 -30.18
C ARG A 309 -6.44 -32.03 -29.66
N GLU A 310 -6.20 -33.01 -30.54
CA GLU A 310 -5.62 -34.31 -30.18
C GLU A 310 -4.12 -34.16 -29.85
N ASP A 311 -3.36 -33.45 -30.69
CA ASP A 311 -1.94 -33.14 -30.46
C ASP A 311 -1.69 -32.45 -29.10
N PHE A 312 -2.60 -31.57 -28.66
CA PHE A 312 -2.51 -30.92 -27.35
C PHE A 312 -2.56 -31.93 -26.19
N ILE A 313 -3.49 -32.89 -26.23
CA ILE A 313 -3.63 -33.89 -25.15
C ILE A 313 -2.36 -34.75 -25.08
N GLU A 314 -1.83 -35.14 -26.23
CA GLU A 314 -0.63 -35.98 -26.31
C GLU A 314 0.64 -35.25 -25.84
N THR A 315 0.70 -33.93 -26.01
CA THR A 315 1.86 -33.11 -25.64
C THR A 315 1.77 -32.48 -24.25
N TRP A 316 0.58 -32.39 -23.66
CA TRP A 316 0.36 -31.82 -22.33
C TRP A 316 0.83 -32.77 -21.22
N ARG A 317 1.93 -32.41 -20.56
CA ARG A 317 2.59 -33.21 -19.52
C ARG A 317 2.38 -32.66 -18.09
N SER A 318 1.16 -32.28 -17.72
CA SER A 318 0.83 -31.76 -16.38
C SER A 318 -0.29 -32.56 -15.71
N ASN A 319 -0.29 -32.61 -14.37
CA ASN A 319 -1.32 -33.27 -13.55
C ASN A 319 -2.61 -32.45 -13.41
N VAL A 320 -2.67 -31.27 -14.02
CA VAL A 320 -3.84 -30.38 -13.99
C VAL A 320 -4.88 -30.89 -14.98
N PRO A 321 -6.14 -31.13 -14.55
CA PRO A 321 -7.22 -31.48 -15.46
C PRO A 321 -7.42 -30.41 -16.53
N VAL A 322 -7.44 -30.84 -17.79
CA VAL A 322 -7.70 -29.97 -18.95
C VAL A 322 -9.13 -30.13 -19.40
N HIS A 323 -9.83 -29.01 -19.51
CA HIS A 323 -11.15 -28.90 -20.07
C HIS A 323 -11.08 -28.19 -21.42
N TYR A 324 -11.76 -28.74 -22.42
CA TYR A 324 -11.91 -28.03 -23.68
C TYR A 324 -13.15 -27.14 -23.62
N PHE A 325 -12.93 -25.86 -23.86
CA PHE A 325 -14.00 -24.91 -24.13
C PHE A 325 -14.22 -24.85 -25.64
N GLU A 326 -15.42 -25.26 -26.08
CA GLU A 326 -15.78 -25.28 -27.49
C GLU A 326 -15.89 -23.84 -28.00
N ALA A 327 -14.95 -23.48 -28.89
CA ALA A 327 -14.92 -22.16 -29.50
C ALA A 327 -16.09 -21.97 -30.48
N ILE A 328 -16.56 -20.74 -30.57
CA ILE A 328 -17.59 -20.27 -31.50
C ILE A 328 -16.93 -20.04 -32.87
N ASP A 329 -17.28 -20.87 -33.86
CA ASP A 329 -16.86 -20.65 -35.23
C ASP A 329 -17.83 -19.70 -35.94
N ALA A 330 -17.52 -18.41 -35.92
CA ALA A 330 -18.35 -17.43 -36.62
C ALA A 330 -18.15 -17.42 -38.15
N ARG A 331 -17.30 -18.29 -38.70
CA ARG A 331 -17.05 -18.42 -40.15
C ARG A 331 -17.98 -19.44 -40.83
N ILE A 332 -18.76 -20.21 -40.05
CA ILE A 332 -19.72 -21.18 -40.61
C ILE A 332 -20.93 -20.47 -41.23
N ALA A 333 -21.53 -21.09 -42.25
CA ALA A 333 -22.62 -20.48 -43.02
C ALA A 333 -23.86 -20.15 -42.18
N ASP A 334 -24.11 -20.89 -41.10
CA ASP A 334 -25.29 -20.74 -40.23
C ASP A 334 -25.04 -19.83 -39.02
N PHE A 335 -23.88 -19.17 -38.93
CA PHE A 335 -23.60 -18.26 -37.83
C PHE A 335 -24.50 -17.01 -37.91
N ASN A 336 -25.34 -16.81 -36.91
CA ASN A 336 -26.16 -15.61 -36.77
C ASN A 336 -25.68 -14.75 -35.60
N PRO A 337 -25.09 -13.56 -35.86
CA PRO A 337 -24.66 -12.63 -34.81
C PRO A 337 -25.79 -12.22 -33.84
N SER A 338 -27.05 -12.40 -34.24
CA SER A 338 -28.21 -12.08 -33.39
C SER A 338 -28.42 -13.06 -32.24
N ASP A 339 -27.93 -14.28 -32.36
CA ASP A 339 -27.98 -15.27 -31.28
C ASP A 339 -27.04 -14.87 -30.11
N PHE A 340 -26.12 -13.94 -30.40
CA PHE A 340 -25.17 -13.33 -29.48
C PHE A 340 -25.57 -11.88 -29.15
N ALA A 341 -26.87 -11.55 -29.19
CA ALA A 341 -27.40 -10.20 -28.94
C ALA A 341 -26.99 -9.64 -27.56
N GLU A 342 -26.82 -10.48 -26.55
CA GLU A 342 -26.33 -10.09 -25.22
C GLU A 342 -24.89 -9.53 -25.26
N TYR A 343 -24.12 -9.84 -26.31
CA TYR A 343 -22.74 -9.37 -26.51
C TYR A 343 -22.63 -8.20 -27.48
N ARG A 344 -23.71 -7.81 -28.19
CA ARG A 344 -23.69 -6.74 -29.22
C ARG A 344 -23.21 -5.39 -28.71
N GLY A 345 -23.53 -5.05 -27.46
CA GLY A 345 -23.03 -3.82 -26.84
C GLY A 345 -21.51 -3.78 -26.75
N HIS A 346 -20.87 -4.94 -26.67
CA HIS A 346 -19.44 -5.11 -26.43
C HIS A 346 -18.64 -5.43 -27.69
N LEU A 347 -19.27 -5.40 -28.88
CA LEU A 347 -18.60 -5.58 -30.17
C LEU A 347 -18.34 -4.19 -30.78
N SER A 348 -17.15 -3.95 -31.32
CA SER A 348 -16.85 -2.68 -31.99
C SER A 348 -17.75 -2.50 -33.23
N ALA A 349 -18.16 -1.27 -33.50
CA ALA A 349 -19.04 -0.96 -34.62
C ALA A 349 -18.38 -1.06 -36.01
N ASN A 350 -17.06 -1.30 -36.09
CA ASN A 350 -16.25 -1.14 -37.32
C ASN A 350 -15.55 -2.42 -37.80
N ALA A 351 -16.01 -3.58 -37.36
CA ALA A 351 -15.54 -4.84 -37.92
C ALA A 351 -15.88 -4.89 -39.44
N SER A 352 -14.88 -5.06 -40.32
CA SER A 352 -15.04 -5.37 -41.77
C SER A 352 -14.75 -6.84 -42.15
N LYS A 353 -15.67 -7.51 -42.89
CA LYS A 353 -15.82 -8.95 -43.28
C LYS A 353 -14.66 -9.99 -43.17
N SER A 354 -13.39 -9.62 -43.06
CA SER A 354 -12.36 -10.41 -42.35
C SER A 354 -12.67 -10.65 -40.86
N ASP A 355 -13.75 -10.04 -40.35
CA ASP A 355 -14.12 -10.09 -38.93
C ASP A 355 -14.67 -11.39 -38.43
N TYR A 356 -15.25 -12.26 -39.27
CA TYR A 356 -16.00 -13.39 -38.70
C TYR A 356 -15.08 -14.35 -37.93
N GLY A 357 -13.82 -14.52 -38.35
CA GLY A 357 -12.83 -15.24 -37.54
C GLY A 357 -12.52 -14.54 -36.21
N HIS A 358 -12.29 -13.23 -36.25
CA HIS A 358 -12.03 -12.42 -35.05
C HIS A 358 -13.24 -12.34 -34.12
N LEU A 359 -14.44 -12.23 -34.65
CA LEU A 359 -15.71 -12.22 -33.95
C LEU A 359 -15.95 -13.56 -33.26
N GLY A 360 -15.71 -14.67 -33.95
CA GLY A 360 -15.77 -16.00 -33.36
C GLY A 360 -14.80 -16.17 -32.21
N CYS A 361 -13.53 -15.76 -32.41
CA CYS A 361 -12.51 -15.76 -31.37
C CYS A 361 -12.92 -14.90 -30.15
N THR A 362 -13.35 -13.66 -30.38
CA THR A 362 -13.78 -12.73 -29.32
C THR A 362 -14.98 -13.27 -28.54
N LEU A 363 -16.01 -13.78 -29.22
CA LEU A 363 -17.18 -14.37 -28.58
C LEU A 363 -16.80 -15.63 -27.78
N SER A 364 -15.88 -16.45 -28.28
CA SER A 364 -15.39 -17.64 -27.57
C SER A 364 -14.74 -17.29 -26.24
N HIS A 365 -13.88 -16.27 -26.24
CA HIS A 365 -13.20 -15.80 -25.03
C HIS A 365 -14.17 -15.21 -24.02
N PHE A 366 -15.17 -14.45 -24.48
CA PHE A 366 -16.18 -13.88 -23.59
C PHE A 366 -17.07 -14.96 -22.96
N ALA A 367 -17.48 -15.95 -23.76
CA ALA A 367 -18.28 -17.07 -23.27
C ALA A 367 -17.50 -17.90 -22.24
N LEU A 368 -16.21 -18.17 -22.47
CA LEU A 368 -15.35 -18.85 -21.49
C LEU A 368 -15.21 -18.02 -20.21
N TRP A 369 -14.92 -16.73 -20.34
CA TRP A 369 -14.77 -15.84 -19.20
C TRP A 369 -16.01 -15.82 -18.30
N ARG A 370 -17.19 -15.73 -18.89
CA ARG A 370 -18.45 -15.81 -18.16
C ARG A 370 -18.64 -17.13 -17.44
N ALA A 371 -18.28 -18.25 -18.08
CA ALA A 371 -18.35 -19.57 -17.47
C ALA A 371 -17.41 -19.65 -16.26
N LEU A 372 -16.15 -19.21 -16.40
CA LEU A 372 -15.18 -19.20 -15.31
C LEU A 372 -15.60 -18.31 -14.13
N LEU A 373 -16.20 -17.15 -14.41
CA LEU A 373 -16.73 -16.26 -13.36
C LEU A 373 -17.89 -16.88 -12.57
N GLN A 374 -18.67 -17.76 -13.19
CA GLN A 374 -19.77 -18.47 -12.52
C GLN A 374 -19.28 -19.66 -11.70
N GLU A 375 -18.16 -20.26 -12.10
CA GLU A 375 -17.53 -21.41 -11.42
C GLU A 375 -16.56 -21.00 -10.29
N CYS A 376 -16.12 -19.75 -10.25
CA CYS A 376 -15.18 -19.26 -9.25
C CYS A 376 -15.86 -19.13 -7.87
N GLU A 377 -15.64 -20.12 -7.01
CA GLU A 377 -16.20 -20.19 -5.64
C GLU A 377 -15.24 -19.64 -4.56
N ASP A 378 -13.94 -19.52 -4.84
CA ASP A 378 -12.88 -19.07 -3.91
C ASP A 378 -11.88 -18.14 -4.63
N ASP A 379 -11.53 -17.03 -3.98
CA ASP A 379 -10.59 -16.01 -4.46
C ASP A 379 -9.16 -16.54 -4.67
N ASN A 380 -8.82 -17.75 -4.19
CA ASN A 380 -7.51 -18.37 -4.35
C ASN A 380 -7.38 -19.36 -5.54
N GLN A 381 -8.45 -19.60 -6.31
CA GLN A 381 -8.39 -20.53 -7.45
C GLN A 381 -7.71 -19.91 -8.66
N ILE A 382 -6.76 -20.65 -9.24
CA ILE A 382 -6.05 -20.26 -10.45
C ILE A 382 -6.52 -21.10 -11.63
N TYR A 383 -6.99 -20.41 -12.68
CA TYR A 383 -7.43 -20.97 -13.95
C TYR A 383 -6.40 -20.67 -15.04
N LEU A 384 -5.94 -21.70 -15.73
CA LEU A 384 -5.09 -21.55 -16.91
C LEU A 384 -5.97 -21.55 -18.17
N VAL A 385 -5.85 -20.53 -19.02
CA VAL A 385 -6.54 -20.51 -20.32
C VAL A 385 -5.51 -20.58 -21.44
N LEU A 386 -5.72 -21.50 -22.39
CA LEU A 386 -4.81 -21.75 -23.51
C LEU A 386 -5.58 -21.68 -24.83
N GLU A 387 -4.95 -21.15 -25.87
CA GLU A 387 -5.42 -21.29 -27.25
C GLU A 387 -4.73 -22.50 -27.89
N ASP A 388 -5.46 -23.28 -28.68
CA ASP A 388 -4.94 -24.50 -29.30
C ASP A 388 -3.89 -24.25 -30.39
N ASP A 389 -3.74 -23.00 -30.84
CA ASP A 389 -2.72 -22.57 -31.80
C ASP A 389 -1.47 -21.95 -31.17
N ALA A 390 -1.44 -21.79 -29.84
CA ALA A 390 -0.31 -21.23 -29.10
C ALA A 390 0.90 -22.19 -29.01
N PHE A 391 0.74 -23.46 -29.40
CA PHE A 391 1.80 -24.46 -29.37
C PHE A 391 2.34 -24.76 -30.76
N PRO A 392 3.68 -24.80 -30.95
CA PRO A 392 4.26 -25.17 -32.23
C PRO A 392 3.86 -26.60 -32.58
N MET A 393 3.46 -26.82 -33.85
CA MET A 393 3.19 -28.17 -34.35
C MET A 393 4.45 -29.01 -34.12
N VAL A 394 4.33 -30.09 -33.36
CA VAL A 394 5.45 -30.99 -33.12
C VAL A 394 5.77 -31.65 -34.46
N ASN A 395 6.87 -31.24 -35.10
CA ASN A 395 7.44 -32.05 -36.16
C ASN A 395 7.89 -33.37 -35.53
N ALA A 396 7.39 -34.49 -36.04
CA ALA A 396 7.60 -35.84 -35.52
C ALA A 396 9.09 -36.28 -35.43
N ASP A 397 10.04 -35.44 -35.83
CA ASP A 397 11.46 -35.77 -35.96
C ASP A 397 12.39 -35.07 -34.96
N ALA A 398 11.86 -34.37 -33.94
CA ALA A 398 12.70 -33.72 -32.92
C ALA A 398 12.27 -34.14 -31.51
N VAL A 399 12.78 -35.29 -31.06
CA VAL A 399 12.72 -35.76 -29.67
C VAL A 399 14.03 -35.45 -28.96
#